data_AF-A0A8J7WB48-F1
#
_entry.id   AF-A0A8J7WB48-F1
#
_cell.length_a   1.000
_cell.length_b   1.000
_cell.length_c   1.000
_cell.angle_alpha   90.00
_cell.angle_beta   90.00
_cell.angle_gamma   90.00
#
_symmetry.space_group_name_H-M   'P 1'
#
loop_
_entity.id
_entity.type
_entity.pdbx_description
1 polymer ?
#
loop_
_entity_poly.entity_id
_entity_poly.type
_entity_poly.pdbx_seq_one_letter_code
_entity_poly.pdbx_strand_id
1 'polypeptide(L)'
;MLTPRYDEALSYAAALHRDQVRKVSNIPYIAHLLCVSALVLEHSGDEDQAIAGLLHDAVEDQGGLATADQIGAKYGPRVRSMVLECSDNHGGYKAA
;
A
#
# COMPACT_ATOMS: atom_id res chain seq x y z
N MET A 1 -18.30 -3.51 -4.84
CA MET A 1 -18.47 -2.19 -4.19
C MET A 1 -17.51 -2.12 -3.03
N LEU A 2 -16.98 -0.94 -2.73
CA LEU A 2 -16.05 -0.73 -1.62
C LEU A 2 -16.78 -0.64 -0.30
N THR A 3 -16.16 -1.15 0.75
CA THR A 3 -16.62 -1.16 2.14
C THR A 3 -15.76 -0.20 2.97
N PRO A 4 -16.13 0.04 4.25
CA PRO A 4 -15.30 0.85 5.15
C PRO A 4 -13.85 0.35 5.32
N ARG A 5 -13.54 -0.91 4.95
CA ARG A 5 -12.15 -1.41 4.92
C ARG A 5 -11.28 -0.60 3.98
N TYR A 6 -11.82 -0.18 2.84
CA TYR A 6 -11.09 0.63 1.86
C TYR A 6 -10.81 2.04 2.41
N ASP A 7 -11.78 2.66 3.09
CA ASP A 7 -11.61 3.99 3.72
C ASP A 7 -10.52 3.96 4.80
N GLU A 8 -10.48 2.89 5.60
CA GLU A 8 -9.42 2.69 6.59
C GLU A 8 -8.04 2.52 5.91
N ALA A 9 -7.97 1.72 4.83
CA ALA A 9 -6.73 1.53 4.09
C ALA A 9 -6.21 2.83 3.45
N LEU A 10 -7.12 3.64 2.89
CA LEU A 10 -6.78 4.95 2.35
C LEU A 10 -6.22 5.88 3.44
N SER A 11 -6.89 5.91 4.59
CA SER A 11 -6.45 6.73 5.74
C SER A 11 -5.08 6.28 6.27
N TYR A 12 -4.87 4.97 6.30
CA TYR A 12 -3.60 4.36 6.70
C TYR A 12 -2.48 4.71 5.71
N ALA A 13 -2.69 4.56 4.40
CA ALA A 13 -1.73 4.94 3.37
C ALA A 13 -1.38 6.44 3.46
N ALA A 14 -2.39 7.31 3.63
CA ALA A 14 -2.17 8.76 3.75
C ALA A 14 -1.41 9.13 5.03
N ALA A 15 -1.61 8.42 6.14
CA ALA A 15 -0.86 8.64 7.37
C ALA A 15 0.60 8.17 7.22
N LEU A 16 0.80 6.99 6.62
CA LEU A 16 2.09 6.36 6.48
C LEU A 16 3.01 7.15 5.54
N HIS A 17 2.48 7.65 4.42
CA HIS A 17 3.24 8.40 3.42
C HIS A 17 3.08 9.93 3.57
N ARG A 18 2.64 10.43 4.73
CA ARG A 18 2.27 11.85 4.95
C ARG A 18 3.36 12.84 4.55
N ASP A 19 4.60 12.52 4.91
CA ASP A 19 5.75 13.39 4.69
C ASP A 19 6.61 12.93 3.49
N GLN A 20 6.12 11.94 2.72
CA GLN A 20 6.81 11.46 1.53
C GLN A 20 6.39 12.24 0.29
N VAL A 21 7.38 12.57 -0.54
CA VAL A 21 7.20 13.18 -1.86
C VAL A 21 7.85 12.31 -2.93
N ARG A 22 7.45 12.48 -4.20
CA ARG A 22 8.07 11.74 -5.30
C ARG A 22 9.52 12.18 -5.53
N LYS A 23 10.39 11.23 -5.90
CA LYS A 23 11.84 11.50 -6.09
C LYS A 23 12.15 12.56 -7.16
N VAL A 24 11.30 12.70 -8.18
CA VAL A 24 11.51 13.59 -9.34
C VAL A 24 10.61 14.84 -9.29
N SER A 25 9.73 14.96 -8.29
CA SER A 25 8.83 16.10 -8.14
C SER A 25 8.40 16.30 -6.70
N ASN A 26 8.16 17.53 -6.27
CA ASN A 26 7.68 17.81 -4.90
C ASN A 26 6.18 17.50 -4.71
N ILE A 27 5.66 16.52 -5.44
CA ILE A 27 4.26 16.09 -5.38
C ILE A 27 4.12 15.10 -4.22
N PRO A 28 3.10 15.25 -3.36
CA PRO A 28 2.82 14.31 -2.27
C PRO A 28 2.67 12.87 -2.78
N TYR A 29 3.33 11.92 -2.12
CA TYR A 29 3.41 10.54 -2.60
C TYR A 29 2.04 9.84 -2.66
N ILE A 30 1.11 10.22 -1.79
CA ILE A 30 -0.26 9.70 -1.78
C ILE A 30 -0.98 9.87 -3.14
N ALA A 31 -0.60 10.86 -3.95
CA ALA A 31 -1.16 11.03 -5.29
C ALA A 31 -0.87 9.82 -6.20
N HIS A 32 0.33 9.25 -6.11
CA HIS A 32 0.71 8.03 -6.84
C HIS A 32 -0.13 6.83 -6.38
N LEU A 33 -0.22 6.62 -5.07
CA LEU A 33 -0.98 5.50 -4.49
C LEU A 33 -2.47 5.56 -4.86
N LEU A 34 -3.06 6.76 -4.84
CA LEU A 34 -4.43 6.99 -5.28
C LEU A 34 -4.62 6.64 -6.77
N CYS A 35 -3.69 7.04 -7.64
CA CYS A 35 -3.75 6.70 -9.06
C CYS A 35 -3.69 5.19 -9.29
N VAL A 36 -2.79 4.47 -8.60
CA VAL A 36 -2.68 3.01 -8.73
C VAL A 36 -3.96 2.32 -8.29
N SER A 37 -4.52 2.70 -7.14
CA SER A 37 -5.79 2.12 -6.65
C SER A 37 -6.96 2.39 -7.60
N ALA A 38 -7.06 3.60 -8.14
CA ALA A 38 -8.07 3.95 -9.13
C ALA A 38 -7.96 3.07 -10.38
N LEU A 39 -6.74 2.86 -10.89
CA LEU A 39 -6.50 1.98 -12.05
C LEU A 39 -6.94 0.53 -11.77
N VAL A 40 -6.67 0.00 -10.57
CA VAL A 40 -7.13 -1.35 -10.20
C VAL A 40 -8.66 -1.45 -10.27
N LEU A 41 -9.37 -0.46 -9.71
CA LEU A 41 -10.83 -0.43 -9.72
C LEU A 41 -11.40 -0.27 -11.14
N GLU A 42 -10.80 0.59 -11.96
CA GLU A 42 -11.20 0.79 -13.37
C GLU A 42 -11.03 -0.49 -14.20
N HIS A 43 -10.07 -1.35 -13.85
CA HIS A 43 -9.82 -2.62 -14.52
C HIS A 43 -10.51 -3.81 -13.83
N SER A 44 -11.62 -3.56 -13.14
CA SER A 44 -12.47 -4.58 -12.49
C SER A 44 -11.77 -5.36 -11.36
N GLY A 45 -10.74 -4.78 -10.75
CA GLY A 45 -10.13 -5.32 -9.54
C GLY A 45 -11.08 -5.28 -8.34
N ASP A 46 -10.94 -6.25 -7.43
CA ASP A 46 -11.71 -6.31 -6.21
C ASP A 46 -11.15 -5.37 -5.10
N GLU A 47 -11.88 -5.30 -3.98
CA GLU A 47 -11.51 -4.42 -2.86
C GLU A 47 -10.11 -4.73 -2.30
N ASP A 48 -9.75 -5.99 -2.13
CA ASP A 48 -8.43 -6.35 -1.60
C ASP A 48 -7.32 -5.96 -2.59
N GLN A 49 -7.56 -6.12 -3.90
CA GLN A 49 -6.61 -5.68 -4.93
C GLN A 49 -6.45 -4.16 -4.91
N ALA A 50 -7.54 -3.42 -4.74
CA ALA A 50 -7.49 -1.95 -4.64
C ALA A 50 -6.77 -1.49 -3.37
N ILE A 51 -7.03 -2.15 -2.23
CA ILE A 51 -6.30 -1.92 -0.97
C ILE A 51 -4.80 -2.25 -1.15
N ALA A 52 -4.45 -3.35 -1.82
CA ALA A 52 -3.06 -3.67 -2.10
C ALA A 52 -2.42 -2.62 -3.02
N GLY A 53 -3.15 -2.11 -4.02
CA GLY A 53 -2.70 -0.99 -4.85
C GLY A 53 -2.41 0.28 -4.04
N LEU A 54 -3.26 0.61 -3.06
CA LEU A 54 -3.00 1.73 -2.13
C LEU A 54 -1.75 1.54 -1.28
N LEU A 55 -1.39 0.30 -0.95
CA LEU A 55 -0.38 -0.04 0.05
C LEU A 55 0.90 -0.66 -0.55
N HIS A 56 1.02 -0.75 -1.87
CA HIS A 56 2.08 -1.54 -2.52
C HIS A 56 3.50 -1.10 -2.14
N ASP A 57 3.72 0.20 -1.95
CA ASP A 57 5.01 0.76 -1.56
C ASP A 57 5.21 0.85 -0.03
N ALA A 58 4.20 0.50 0.78
CA ALA A 58 4.24 0.69 2.23
C ALA A 58 5.35 -0.14 2.90
N VAL A 59 5.59 -1.35 2.40
CA VAL A 59 6.65 -2.23 2.94
C VAL A 59 8.03 -1.72 2.54
N GLU A 60 8.20 -1.26 1.30
CA GLU A 60 9.48 -0.77 0.79
C GLU A 60 9.89 0.56 1.44
N ASP A 61 8.97 1.52 1.50
CA ASP A 61 9.29 2.89 1.88
C ASP A 61 9.02 3.20 3.37
N GLN A 62 8.20 2.40 4.06
CA GLN A 62 7.59 2.81 5.33
C GLN A 62 7.60 1.74 6.44
N GLY A 63 8.58 0.83 6.47
CA GLY A 63 8.85 0.01 7.66
C GLY A 63 9.04 -1.50 7.45
N GLY A 64 9.18 -1.97 6.22
CA GLY A 64 9.57 -3.36 5.94
C GLY A 64 8.54 -4.39 6.40
N LEU A 65 9.01 -5.56 6.86
CA LEU A 65 8.13 -6.67 7.25
C LEU A 65 7.17 -6.33 8.39
N ALA A 66 7.57 -5.44 9.31
CA ALA A 66 6.67 -5.01 10.38
C ALA A 66 5.41 -4.35 9.80
N THR A 67 5.57 -3.54 8.75
CA THR A 67 4.45 -2.94 8.01
C THR A 67 3.63 -4.01 7.29
N ALA A 68 4.26 -5.02 6.69
CA ALA A 68 3.55 -6.13 6.06
C ALA A 68 2.67 -6.91 7.05
N ASP A 69 3.17 -7.17 8.26
CA ASP A 69 2.44 -7.89 9.30
C ASP A 69 1.26 -7.06 9.83
N GLN A 70 1.44 -5.75 9.99
CA GLN A 70 0.34 -4.82 10.31
C GLN A 70 -0.74 -4.81 9.22
N ILE A 71 -0.34 -4.77 7.94
CA ILE A 71 -1.26 -4.86 6.80
C ILE A 71 -2.04 -6.18 6.84
N GLY A 72 -1.36 -7.30 7.13
CA GLY A 72 -2.03 -8.60 7.26
C GLY A 72 -3.03 -8.66 8.40
N ALA A 73 -2.71 -8.06 9.55
CA ALA A 73 -3.61 -8.00 10.70
C ALA A 73 -4.85 -7.12 10.43
N LYS A 74 -4.68 -6.00 9.73
CA LYS A 74 -5.75 -5.03 9.45
C LYS A 74 -6.64 -5.44 8.27
N TYR A 75 -6.01 -5.88 7.18
CA TYR A 75 -6.67 -6.04 5.88
C TYR A 75 -6.68 -7.48 5.38
N GLY A 76 -6.06 -8.40 6.12
CA GLY A 76 -6.10 -9.83 5.83
C GLY A 76 -4.92 -10.35 5.01
N PRO A 77 -4.75 -11.68 4.95
CA PRO A 77 -3.56 -12.33 4.40
C PRO A 77 -3.42 -12.12 2.88
N ARG A 78 -4.53 -12.00 2.15
CA ARG A 78 -4.50 -11.80 0.69
C ARG A 78 -3.90 -10.44 0.32
N VAL A 79 -4.31 -9.37 1.01
CA VAL A 79 -3.73 -8.03 0.85
C VAL A 79 -2.24 -8.05 1.19
N ARG A 80 -1.86 -8.64 2.33
CA ARG A 80 -0.45 -8.77 2.72
C ARG A 80 0.39 -9.48 1.66
N SER A 81 -0.11 -10.57 1.07
CA SER A 81 0.60 -11.31 0.01
C SER A 81 0.86 -10.41 -1.20
N MET A 82 -0.18 -9.74 -1.71
CA MET A 82 -0.06 -8.86 -2.87
C MET A 82 0.90 -7.70 -2.61
N VAL A 83 0.84 -7.07 -1.44
CA VAL A 83 1.76 -5.98 -1.08
C VAL A 83 3.21 -6.49 -1.05
N LEU A 84 3.47 -7.64 -0.43
CA LEU A 84 4.82 -8.23 -0.40
C LEU A 84 5.34 -8.59 -1.80
N GLU A 85 4.48 -9.13 -2.66
CA GLU A 85 4.81 -9.45 -4.06
C GLU A 85 5.13 -8.21 -4.90
N CYS A 86 4.57 -7.04 -4.53
CA CYS A 86 4.81 -5.76 -5.20
C CYS A 86 5.96 -4.94 -4.59
N SER A 87 6.56 -5.37 -3.48
CA SER A 87 7.64 -4.62 -2.82
C SER A 87 9.02 -5.13 -3.24
N ASP A 88 9.89 -4.22 -3.70
CA ASP A 88 11.23 -4.59 -4.10
C ASP A 88 12.12 -4.92 -2.89
N ASN A 89 12.75 -6.10 -2.91
CA ASN A 89 13.51 -6.63 -1.78
C ASN A 89 15.03 -6.47 -1.97
N HIS A 90 15.51 -5.25 -2.21
CA HIS A 90 16.93 -4.97 -2.53
C HIS A 90 17.96 -5.30 -1.42
N GLY A 91 17.59 -6.04 -0.37
CA GLY A 91 18.52 -6.48 0.69
C GLY A 91 18.12 -7.74 1.47
N GLY A 92 17.06 -8.44 1.06
CA GLY A 92 16.43 -9.46 1.89
C GLY A 92 15.70 -8.82 3.07
N TYR A 93 14.55 -9.37 3.45
CA TYR A 93 13.77 -8.82 4.54
C TYR A 93 14.56 -8.93 5.85
N LYS A 94 15.11 -7.81 6.32
CA LYS A 94 15.70 -7.77 7.65
C LYS A 94 14.57 -7.75 8.66
N ALA A 95 14.52 -8.79 9.50
CA ALA A 95 13.79 -8.71 10.75
C ALA A 95 14.43 -7.58 11.57
N ALA A 96 13.58 -6.65 12.04
CA ALA A 96 13.97 -5.64 13.01
C ALA A 96 14.40 -6.31 14.33
#